data_AF-A0A3M1RMM3-F1
#
_entry.id   AF-A0A3M1RMM3-F1
#
_cell.length_a   1.000
_cell.length_b   1.000
_cell.length_c   1.000
_cell.angle_alpha   90.00
_cell.angle_beta   90.00
_cell.angle_gamma   90.00
#
_symmetry.space_group_name_H-M   'P 1'
#
loop_
_entity.id
_entity.type
_entity.pdbx_description
1 polymer ?
#
loop_
_entity_poly.entity_id
_entity_poly.type
_entity_poly.pdbx_seq_one_letter_code
_entity_poly.pdbx_strand_id
1 'polypeptide(L)'
;MLMKNESEVFNNFANILEEITSVYTEFFLAIQELTLSLKKSDYAKFLESQKHLETIILKIRLLEEVRIKDVKKISELTGLDEESITLSTLIETAPPPINERFYEIKKKLSEIINKVSDSTKHTKNLLESSIVTIENTINFIKSICTSNPVYQKTGKIESNNLKSSLFAQKV
;
A
#
# COMPACT_ATOMS: atom_id res chain seq x y z
N MET A 1 -0.56 -22.72 -38.70
CA MET A 1 -1.74 -22.33 -37.88
C MET A 1 -1.39 -22.24 -36.39
N LEU A 2 -0.53 -23.13 -35.87
CA LEU A 2 -0.07 -23.13 -34.46
C LEU A 2 0.63 -21.83 -34.01
N MET A 3 1.56 -21.29 -34.80
CA MET A 3 2.29 -20.05 -34.43
C MET A 3 1.42 -18.78 -34.30
N LYS A 4 0.24 -18.74 -34.96
CA LYS A 4 -0.67 -17.59 -34.83
C LYS A 4 -1.37 -17.58 -33.47
N ASN A 5 -1.70 -18.77 -32.96
CA ASN A 5 -2.43 -18.92 -31.70
C ASN A 5 -1.52 -18.66 -30.50
N GLU A 6 -0.25 -19.09 -30.58
CA GLU A 6 0.76 -18.81 -29.54
C GLU A 6 1.02 -17.31 -29.40
N SER A 7 1.24 -16.59 -30.51
CA SER A 7 1.47 -15.15 -30.52
C SER A 7 0.27 -14.35 -29.96
N GLU A 8 -0.96 -14.83 -30.21
CA GLU A 8 -2.18 -14.23 -29.68
C GLU A 8 -2.29 -14.39 -28.17
N VAL A 9 -1.99 -15.57 -27.63
CA VAL A 9 -2.03 -15.81 -26.17
C VAL A 9 -0.97 -14.98 -25.44
N PHE A 10 0.26 -14.92 -25.94
CA PHE A 10 1.28 -14.05 -25.34
C PHE A 10 0.91 -12.57 -25.40
N ASN A 11 0.31 -12.10 -26.49
CA ASN A 11 -0.17 -10.73 -26.60
C ASN A 11 -1.29 -10.41 -25.62
N ASN A 12 -2.27 -11.31 -25.48
CA ASN A 12 -3.34 -11.13 -24.52
C ASN A 12 -2.80 -11.08 -23.09
N PHE A 13 -1.85 -11.95 -22.75
CA PHE A 13 -1.22 -11.91 -21.44
C PHE A 13 -0.42 -10.62 -21.20
N ALA A 14 0.32 -10.13 -22.21
CA ALA A 14 1.00 -8.85 -22.13
C ALA A 14 0.01 -7.68 -21.88
N ASN A 15 -1.15 -7.68 -22.54
CA ASN A 15 -2.20 -6.68 -22.30
C ASN A 15 -2.70 -6.72 -20.85
N ILE A 16 -2.93 -7.91 -20.29
CA ILE A 16 -3.35 -8.08 -18.89
C ILE A 16 -2.28 -7.55 -17.93
N LEU A 17 -1.01 -7.83 -18.18
CA LEU A 17 0.07 -7.33 -17.34
C LEU A 17 0.24 -5.80 -17.42
N GLU A 18 0.01 -5.20 -18.58
CA GLU A 18 -0.02 -3.75 -18.73
C GLU A 18 -1.20 -3.13 -17.98
N GLU A 19 -2.37 -3.76 -18.04
CA GLU A 19 -3.53 -3.33 -17.27
C GLU A 19 -3.25 -3.41 -15.77
N ILE A 20 -2.68 -4.53 -15.29
CA ILE A 20 -2.21 -4.68 -13.90
C ILE A 20 -1.27 -3.53 -13.54
N THR A 21 -0.28 -3.24 -14.38
CA THR A 21 0.68 -2.14 -14.14
C THR A 21 -0.02 -0.78 -14.04
N SER A 22 -1.03 -0.54 -14.88
CA SER A 22 -1.86 0.67 -14.81
C SER A 22 -2.64 0.77 -13.51
N VAL A 23 -3.24 -0.33 -13.05
CA VAL A 23 -4.00 -0.37 -11.79
C VAL A 23 -3.09 -0.20 -10.57
N TYR A 24 -1.88 -0.76 -10.58
CA TYR A 24 -0.90 -0.47 -9.53
C TYR A 24 -0.46 0.99 -9.52
N THR A 25 -0.44 1.66 -10.68
CA THR A 25 -0.17 3.10 -10.78
C THR A 25 -1.32 3.92 -10.18
N GLU A 26 -2.57 3.54 -10.49
CA GLU A 26 -3.77 4.10 -9.87
C GLU A 26 -3.75 3.92 -8.34
N PHE A 27 -3.42 2.71 -7.88
CA PHE A 27 -3.28 2.38 -6.45
C PHE A 27 -2.24 3.26 -5.76
N PHE A 28 -1.07 3.45 -6.38
CA PHE A 28 -0.04 4.32 -5.85
C PHE A 28 -0.53 5.76 -5.68
N LEU A 29 -1.22 6.32 -6.67
CA LEU A 29 -1.78 7.67 -6.58
C LEU A 29 -2.83 7.77 -5.47
N ALA A 30 -3.71 6.78 -5.34
CA ALA A 30 -4.70 6.75 -4.28
C ALA A 30 -4.07 6.68 -2.87
N ILE A 31 -2.95 5.96 -2.69
CA ILE A 31 -2.20 5.98 -1.42
C ILE A 31 -1.63 7.37 -1.14
N GLN A 32 -1.11 8.06 -2.17
CA GLN A 32 -0.61 9.42 -2.01
C GLN A 32 -1.71 10.40 -1.60
N GLU A 33 -2.90 10.30 -2.21
CA GLU A 33 -4.05 11.11 -1.82
C GLU A 33 -4.50 10.84 -0.39
N LEU A 34 -4.57 9.56 0.01
CA LEU A 34 -4.87 9.16 1.38
C LEU A 34 -3.83 9.77 2.35
N THR A 35 -2.54 9.66 2.03
CA THR A 35 -1.44 10.25 2.81
C THR A 35 -1.61 11.77 2.97
N LEU A 36 -1.98 12.46 1.89
CA LEU A 36 -2.18 13.90 1.90
C LEU A 36 -3.39 14.31 2.75
N SER A 37 -4.49 13.57 2.68
CA SER A 37 -5.67 13.83 3.53
C SER A 37 -5.34 13.67 5.01
N LEU A 38 -4.55 12.65 5.37
CA LEU A 38 -4.07 12.42 6.73
C LEU A 38 -3.21 13.59 7.23
N LYS A 39 -2.24 14.05 6.41
CA LYS A 39 -1.39 15.20 6.75
C LYS A 39 -2.19 16.49 6.93
N LYS A 40 -3.30 16.66 6.21
CA LYS A 40 -4.20 17.82 6.33
C LYS A 40 -5.23 17.68 7.44
N SER A 41 -5.28 16.54 8.14
CA SER A 41 -6.35 16.21 9.10
C SER A 41 -7.76 16.34 8.51
N ASP A 42 -7.90 16.09 7.20
CA ASP A 42 -9.17 16.17 6.48
C ASP A 42 -9.85 14.79 6.51
N TYR A 43 -10.69 14.58 7.52
CA TYR A 43 -11.34 13.29 7.75
C TYR A 43 -12.33 12.91 6.63
N ALA A 44 -13.05 13.88 6.07
CA ALA A 44 -14.01 13.62 4.99
C ALA A 44 -13.27 13.10 3.75
N LYS A 45 -12.19 13.79 3.36
CA LYS A 45 -11.35 13.36 2.24
C LYS A 45 -10.62 12.05 2.51
N PHE A 46 -10.19 11.81 3.75
CA PHE A 46 -9.59 10.53 4.14
C PHE A 46 -10.54 9.35 3.90
N LEU A 47 -11.80 9.48 4.32
CA LEU A 47 -12.82 8.44 4.10
C LEU A 47 -13.11 8.22 2.61
N GLU A 48 -13.15 9.29 1.82
CA GLU A 48 -13.33 9.20 0.36
C GLU A 48 -12.16 8.46 -0.30
N SER A 49 -10.92 8.84 0.02
CA SER A 49 -9.72 8.18 -0.47
C SER A 49 -9.65 6.71 -0.04
N GLN A 50 -10.11 6.37 1.17
CA GLN A 50 -10.18 4.99 1.63
C GLN A 50 -11.14 4.14 0.77
N LYS A 51 -12.35 4.66 0.49
CA LYS A 51 -13.32 3.96 -0.37
C LYS A 51 -12.80 3.76 -1.79
N HIS A 52 -12.10 4.76 -2.32
CA HIS A 52 -11.46 4.65 -3.62
C HIS A 52 -10.38 3.55 -3.63
N LEU A 53 -9.53 3.49 -2.60
CA LEU A 53 -8.54 2.43 -2.42
C LEU A 53 -9.18 1.03 -2.35
N GLU A 54 -10.27 0.87 -1.59
CA GLU A 54 -11.00 -0.40 -1.50
C GLU A 54 -11.49 -0.87 -2.89
N THR A 55 -11.97 0.06 -3.72
CA THR A 55 -12.39 -0.24 -5.10
C THR A 55 -11.22 -0.71 -5.96
N ILE A 56 -10.07 -0.03 -5.87
CA ILE A 56 -8.86 -0.42 -6.61
C ILE A 56 -8.36 -1.80 -6.18
N ILE A 57 -8.39 -2.10 -4.87
CA ILE A 57 -7.99 -3.42 -4.35
C ILE A 57 -8.85 -4.54 -4.94
N LEU A 58 -10.17 -4.32 -5.09
CA LEU A 58 -11.05 -5.28 -5.76
C LEU A 58 -10.66 -5.48 -7.22
N LYS A 59 -10.33 -4.40 -7.94
CA LYS A 59 -9.85 -4.46 -9.34
C LYS A 59 -8.55 -5.26 -9.46
N ILE A 60 -7.59 -5.04 -8.55
CA ILE A 60 -6.34 -5.82 -8.50
C ILE A 60 -6.63 -7.31 -8.31
N ARG A 61 -7.52 -7.67 -7.39
CA ARG A 61 -7.89 -9.07 -7.14
C ARG A 61 -8.49 -9.74 -8.37
N LEU A 62 -9.40 -9.05 -9.07
CA LEU A 62 -10.01 -9.56 -10.29
C LEU A 62 -8.98 -9.78 -11.40
N LEU A 63 -8.07 -8.82 -11.59
CA LEU A 63 -7.00 -8.97 -12.59
C LEU A 63 -6.01 -10.09 -12.24
N GLU A 64 -5.76 -10.32 -10.96
CA GLU A 64 -4.90 -11.43 -10.52
C GLU A 64 -5.53 -12.79 -10.84
N GLU A 65 -6.85 -12.94 -10.70
CA GLU A 65 -7.53 -14.16 -11.14
C GLU A 65 -7.43 -14.36 -12.66
N VAL A 66 -7.51 -13.29 -13.46
CA VAL A 66 -7.31 -13.36 -14.91
C VAL A 66 -5.88 -13.75 -15.23
N ARG A 67 -4.89 -13.13 -14.55
CA ARG A 67 -3.47 -13.47 -14.70
C ARG A 67 -3.21 -14.95 -14.44
N ILE A 68 -3.73 -15.50 -13.34
CA ILE A 68 -3.58 -16.92 -12.99
C ILE A 68 -4.18 -17.82 -14.08
N LYS A 69 -5.37 -17.49 -14.60
CA LYS A 69 -6.00 -18.24 -15.70
C LYS A 69 -5.17 -18.21 -16.99
N ASP A 70 -4.56 -17.07 -17.31
CA ASP A 70 -3.73 -16.94 -18.51
C ASP A 70 -2.36 -17.61 -18.36
N VAL A 71 -1.78 -17.61 -17.16
CA VAL A 71 -0.56 -18.40 -16.86
C VAL A 71 -0.79 -19.88 -17.14
N LYS A 72 -1.95 -20.42 -16.74
CA LYS A 72 -2.32 -21.80 -17.06
C LYS A 72 -2.40 -22.07 -18.57
N LYS A 73 -3.00 -21.17 -19.34
CA LYS A 73 -3.03 -21.29 -20.81
C LYS A 73 -1.62 -21.26 -21.42
N ILE A 74 -0.74 -20.42 -20.89
CA ILE A 74 0.65 -20.35 -21.34
C ILE A 74 1.40 -21.64 -20.98
N SER A 75 1.19 -22.20 -19.79
CA SER A 75 1.75 -23.49 -19.38
C SER A 75 1.34 -24.59 -20.34
N GLU A 76 0.05 -24.71 -20.66
CA GLU A 76 -0.49 -25.70 -21.59
C GLU A 76 0.10 -25.56 -23.01
N LEU A 77 0.36 -24.32 -23.46
CA LEU A 77 0.96 -24.05 -24.77
C LEU A 77 2.46 -24.32 -24.84
N THR A 78 3.19 -23.95 -23.79
CA THR A 78 4.66 -23.99 -23.77
C THR A 78 5.21 -25.30 -23.21
N GLY A 79 4.37 -26.09 -22.54
CA GLY A 79 4.78 -27.27 -21.79
C GLY A 79 5.58 -26.96 -20.52
N LEU A 80 5.67 -25.68 -20.14
CA LEU A 80 6.33 -25.25 -18.90
C LEU A 80 5.42 -25.51 -17.71
N ASP A 81 6.02 -25.83 -16.56
CA ASP A 81 5.29 -25.93 -15.31
C ASP A 81 4.74 -24.56 -14.87
N GLU A 82 3.50 -24.53 -14.38
CA GLU A 82 2.82 -23.27 -13.99
C GLU A 82 3.62 -22.46 -12.96
N GLU A 83 4.27 -23.12 -11.99
CA GLU A 83 5.06 -22.45 -10.95
C GLU A 83 6.38 -21.87 -11.48
N SER A 84 6.87 -22.40 -12.60
CA SER A 84 8.09 -21.94 -13.27
C SER A 84 7.86 -20.73 -14.19
N ILE A 85 6.60 -20.36 -14.46
CA ILE A 85 6.27 -19.23 -15.33
C ILE A 85 6.48 -17.92 -14.57
N THR A 86 7.53 -17.22 -14.97
CA THR A 86 7.93 -15.91 -14.46
C THR A 86 8.07 -14.95 -15.63
N LEU A 87 8.05 -13.64 -15.36
CA LEU A 87 8.34 -12.64 -16.40
C LEU A 87 9.71 -12.86 -17.06
N SER A 88 10.70 -13.39 -16.34
CA SER A 88 12.01 -13.74 -16.92
C SER A 88 11.90 -14.88 -17.93
N THR A 89 11.21 -15.97 -17.57
CA THR A 89 11.05 -17.13 -18.47
C THR A 89 10.19 -16.76 -19.69
N LEU A 90 9.21 -15.87 -19.52
CA LEU A 90 8.41 -15.35 -20.64
C LEU A 90 9.23 -14.46 -21.60
N ILE A 91 10.18 -13.66 -21.09
CA ILE A 91 11.08 -12.87 -21.94
C ILE A 91 11.98 -13.78 -22.78
N GLU A 92 12.44 -14.90 -22.21
CA GLU A 92 13.32 -15.86 -22.90
C GLU A 92 12.57 -16.71 -23.93
N THR A 93 11.29 -17.02 -23.68
CA THR A 93 10.50 -17.94 -24.50
C THR A 93 9.60 -17.25 -25.52
N ALA A 94 9.18 -16.01 -25.27
CA ALA A 94 8.29 -15.30 -26.19
C ALA A 94 9.04 -14.86 -27.47
N PRO A 95 8.38 -14.94 -28.64
CA PRO A 95 8.96 -14.43 -29.88
C PRO A 95 9.01 -12.90 -29.88
N PRO A 96 9.98 -12.28 -30.58
CA PRO A 96 9.94 -10.86 -30.87
C PRO A 96 8.69 -10.46 -31.66
N PRO A 97 8.06 -9.29 -31.39
CA PRO A 97 8.49 -8.24 -30.46
C PRO A 97 7.92 -8.39 -29.02
N ILE A 98 7.26 -9.50 -28.71
CA ILE A 98 6.51 -9.65 -27.45
C ILE A 98 7.48 -9.78 -26.24
N ASN A 99 8.65 -10.38 -26.43
CA ASN A 99 9.69 -10.43 -25.42
C ASN A 99 10.14 -9.04 -24.94
N GLU A 100 10.34 -8.08 -25.85
CA GLU A 100 10.67 -6.69 -25.52
C GLU A 100 9.55 -6.03 -24.72
N ARG A 101 8.30 -6.32 -25.09
CA ARG A 101 7.13 -5.85 -24.37
C ARG A 101 7.09 -6.39 -22.93
N PHE A 102 7.35 -7.69 -22.74
CA PHE A 102 7.47 -8.27 -21.39
C PHE A 102 8.63 -7.69 -20.58
N TYR A 103 9.76 -7.37 -21.23
CA TYR A 103 10.88 -6.71 -20.58
C TYR A 103 10.49 -5.32 -20.04
N GLU A 104 9.83 -4.50 -20.85
CA GLU A 104 9.34 -3.19 -20.42
C GLU A 104 8.28 -3.28 -19.31
N ILE A 105 7.37 -4.25 -19.41
CA ILE A 105 6.39 -4.54 -18.35
C ILE A 105 7.09 -4.91 -17.05
N LYS A 106 8.07 -5.83 -17.08
CA LYS A 106 8.83 -6.26 -15.90
C LYS A 106 9.49 -5.08 -15.20
N LYS A 107 10.12 -4.19 -15.98
CA LYS A 107 10.75 -2.98 -15.46
C LYS A 107 9.74 -2.07 -14.76
N LYS A 108 8.66 -1.70 -15.46
CA LYS A 108 7.61 -0.80 -14.93
C LYS A 108 6.94 -1.38 -13.70
N LEU A 109 6.60 -2.67 -13.74
CA LEU A 109 5.94 -3.36 -12.63
C LEU A 109 6.84 -3.42 -11.39
N SER A 110 8.13 -3.69 -11.56
CA SER A 110 9.09 -3.68 -10.45
C SER A 110 9.23 -2.28 -9.82
N GLU A 111 9.30 -1.24 -10.66
CA GLU A 111 9.37 0.15 -10.19
C GLU A 111 8.12 0.56 -9.42
N ILE A 112 6.91 0.22 -9.92
CA ILE A 112 5.67 0.62 -9.26
C ILE A 112 5.42 -0.16 -7.97
N ILE A 113 5.76 -1.46 -7.90
CA ILE A 113 5.63 -2.25 -6.68
C ILE A 113 6.50 -1.67 -5.56
N ASN A 114 7.74 -1.27 -5.88
CA ASN A 114 8.61 -0.62 -4.90
C ASN A 114 8.02 0.70 -4.39
N LYS A 115 7.52 1.55 -5.30
CA LYS A 115 6.86 2.82 -4.94
C LYS A 115 5.63 2.61 -4.06
N VAL A 116 4.80 1.62 -4.38
CA VAL A 116 3.62 1.26 -3.59
C VAL A 116 4.01 0.79 -2.19
N SER A 117 5.02 -0.09 -2.09
CA SER A 117 5.54 -0.60 -0.81
C SER A 117 6.03 0.55 0.09
N ASP A 118 6.86 1.43 -0.46
CA ASP A 118 7.42 2.56 0.28
C ASP A 118 6.32 3.55 0.71
N SER A 119 5.38 3.85 -0.18
CA SER A 119 4.27 4.77 0.12
C SER A 119 3.31 4.19 1.16
N THR A 120 3.02 2.89 1.09
CA THR A 120 2.21 2.19 2.09
C THR A 120 2.89 2.19 3.45
N LYS A 121 4.20 1.88 3.49
CA LYS A 121 4.99 1.92 4.72
C LYS A 121 5.02 3.31 5.34
N HIS A 122 5.20 4.35 4.52
CA HIS A 122 5.16 5.73 4.99
C HIS A 122 3.79 6.10 5.59
N THR A 123 2.71 5.74 4.90
CA THR A 123 1.33 5.99 5.37
C THR A 123 1.05 5.29 6.68
N LYS A 124 1.46 4.02 6.81
CA LYS A 124 1.33 3.23 8.03
C LYS A 124 2.04 3.92 9.21
N ASN A 125 3.29 4.33 9.03
CA ASN A 125 4.06 4.99 10.09
C ASN A 125 3.39 6.31 10.55
N LEU A 126 2.79 7.07 9.62
CA LEU A 126 2.06 8.29 9.96
C LEU A 126 0.81 7.99 10.80
N LEU A 127 0.05 6.96 10.44
CA LEU A 127 -1.13 6.54 11.20
C LEU A 127 -0.75 6.05 12.60
N GLU A 128 0.27 5.21 12.72
CA GLU A 128 0.77 4.72 14.01
C GLU A 128 1.20 5.89 14.92
N SER A 129 1.96 6.85 14.37
CA SER A 129 2.38 8.04 15.12
C SER A 129 1.19 8.89 15.57
N SER A 130 0.17 9.00 14.73
CA SER A 130 -1.06 9.74 15.05
C SER A 130 -1.84 9.06 16.18
N ILE A 131 -1.96 7.73 16.15
CA ILE A 131 -2.62 6.94 17.20
C ILE A 131 -1.90 7.11 18.53
N VAL A 132 -0.58 6.96 18.56
CA VAL A 132 0.23 7.15 19.78
C VAL A 132 0.03 8.56 20.37
N THR A 133 -0.06 9.58 19.51
CA THR A 133 -0.30 10.96 19.95
C THR A 133 -1.69 11.13 20.57
N ILE A 134 -2.72 10.51 19.98
CA ILE A 134 -4.09 10.53 20.51
C ILE A 134 -4.13 9.80 21.86
N GLU A 135 -3.52 8.63 21.98
CA GLU A 135 -3.45 7.85 23.22
C GLU A 135 -2.77 8.64 24.34
N ASN A 136 -1.63 9.27 24.04
CA ASN A 136 -0.92 10.12 25.00
C ASN A 136 -1.77 11.31 25.45
N THR A 137 -2.51 11.93 24.52
CA THR A 137 -3.41 13.04 24.82
C THR A 137 -4.58 12.60 25.70
N ILE A 138 -5.18 11.43 25.41
CA ILE A 138 -6.24 10.84 26.24
C ILE A 138 -5.70 10.54 27.65
N ASN A 139 -4.52 9.95 27.76
CA ASN A 139 -3.89 9.64 29.05
C ASN A 139 -3.57 10.91 29.85
N PHE A 140 -3.17 11.98 29.19
CA PHE A 140 -2.96 13.29 29.79
C PHE A 140 -4.27 13.92 30.30
N ILE A 141 -5.34 13.89 29.50
CA ILE A 141 -6.65 14.40 29.95
C ILE A 141 -7.14 13.58 31.16
N LYS A 142 -6.98 12.25 31.12
CA LYS A 142 -7.31 11.38 32.26
C LYS A 142 -6.52 11.75 33.51
N SER A 143 -5.22 12.03 33.41
CA SER A 143 -4.41 12.39 34.57
C SER A 143 -4.85 13.72 35.21
N ILE A 144 -5.25 14.71 34.40
CA ILE A 144 -5.82 15.97 34.89
C ILE A 144 -7.18 15.75 35.54
N CYS A 145 -8.09 15.02 34.89
CA CYS A 145 -9.44 14.80 35.40
C CYS A 145 -9.47 13.94 36.68
N THR A 146 -8.48 13.07 36.87
CA THR A 146 -8.34 12.23 38.08
C THR A 146 -7.49 12.86 39.17
N SER A 147 -6.70 13.90 38.86
CA SER A 147 -6.00 14.68 39.87
C SER A 147 -6.98 15.61 40.58
N ASN A 148 -7.58 15.12 41.65
CA ASN A 148 -8.26 15.97 42.62
C ASN A 148 -7.23 16.30 43.71
N PRO A 149 -6.53 17.45 43.66
CA PRO A 149 -5.58 17.80 44.72
C PRO A 149 -6.35 17.98 46.02
N VAL A 150 -6.29 16.99 46.89
CA VAL A 150 -6.87 17.10 48.23
C VAL A 150 -6.00 18.06 49.02
N TYR A 151 -6.54 19.25 49.33
CA TYR A 151 -5.92 20.17 50.27
C TYR A 151 -5.87 19.49 51.64
N GLN A 152 -4.67 19.14 52.11
CA GLN A 152 -4.52 18.67 53.49
C GLN A 152 -4.69 19.83 54.47
N LYS A 153 -5.16 19.53 55.69
CA LYS A 153 -5.34 20.50 56.81
C LYS A 153 -4.07 21.29 57.18
N THR A 154 -2.92 20.94 56.62
CA THR A 154 -1.61 21.61 56.79
C THR A 154 -1.31 22.68 55.74
N GLY A 155 -2.20 22.89 54.76
CA GLY A 155 -2.01 23.87 53.68
C GLY A 155 -1.00 23.44 52.61
N LYS A 156 -0.53 22.20 52.64
CA LYS A 156 0.34 21.63 51.60
C LYS A 156 -0.49 20.82 50.60
N ILE A 157 -0.30 21.12 49.31
CA ILE A 157 -0.82 20.31 48.22
C ILE A 157 0.10 19.10 48.07
N GLU A 158 -0.45 17.91 48.20
CA GLU A 158 0.28 16.69 47.89
C GLU A 158 0.30 16.55 46.37
N SER A 159 1.34 17.12 45.74
CA SER A 159 1.58 16.93 44.31
C SER A 159 1.98 15.48 44.11
N ASN A 160 1.03 14.63 43.74
CA ASN A 160 1.32 13.27 43.34
C ASN A 160 2.08 13.34 42.00
N ASN A 161 3.41 13.44 42.08
CA ASN A 161 4.42 13.36 41.01
C ASN A 161 3.92 13.60 39.58
N LEU A 162 3.37 14.79 39.31
CA LEU A 162 3.22 15.27 37.95
C LEU A 162 4.61 15.67 37.47
N LYS A 163 5.29 14.77 36.75
CA LYS A 163 6.42 15.13 35.90
C LYS A 163 5.89 16.04 34.78
N SER A 164 5.66 17.30 35.10
CA SER A 164 5.47 18.41 34.16
C SER A 164 6.81 18.73 33.52
N SER A 165 7.30 17.83 32.66
CA SER A 165 8.47 18.07 31.82
C SER A 165 8.15 17.62 30.41
N LEU A 166 7.26 18.38 29.76
CA LEU A 166 7.06 18.28 28.31
C LEU A 166 7.45 19.57 27.57
N PHE A 167 7.93 20.61 28.27
CA PHE A 167 8.39 21.87 27.65
C PHE A 167 9.79 22.35 28.08
N ALA A 168 10.61 21.48 28.68
CA ALA A 168 12.01 21.81 28.97
C ALA A 168 12.96 21.20 27.94
N GLN A 169 12.90 21.66 26.69
CA GLN A 169 14.02 21.54 25.75
C GLN A 169 14.65 22.92 25.63
N LYS A 170 15.83 23.04 26.24
CA LYS A 170 16.62 24.26 26.40
C LYS A 170 17.14 24.72 25.03
N VAL A 171 17.12 26.04 24.85
CA VAL A 171 17.91 26.80 23.85
C VAL A 171 19.39 26.44 23.96
#